data_AF-A0A4R5MEZ5-F1
#
_entry.id   AF-A0A4R5MEZ5-F1
#
_cell.length_a   1.000
_cell.length_b   1.000
_cell.length_c   1.000
_cell.angle_alpha   90.00
_cell.angle_beta   90.00
_cell.angle_gamma   90.00
#
_symmetry.space_group_name_H-M   'P 1'
#
loop_
_entity.id
_entity.type
_entity.pdbx_description
1 polymer ?
#
loop_
_entity_poly.entity_id
_entity_poly.type
_entity_poly.pdbx_seq_one_letter_code
_entity_poly.pdbx_strand_id
1 'polypeptide(L)'
;MVKAVLLDRLWARMNERGDFPILSQSLRTTVAAMTNDDYDFTALVKVVLSDFALTQKVLRLANSAMYMAFGGNITTVTRALMVLGMDAVGHLVVGLKIVDHFHHSAPRRIDAKLELNRTMLSGCVARKLTERGDLRAGEEAVVCTLMRQVGKLLVVFYLEPEWEQIRRECEQGTNEDDACIDVLGVTFTEIGQDAATRWRLPETIREGMGEYDPAGSESRQVQWLRAITNYSTEVARVLTTAGLTDETREEHISDLAHHYGRALSTDPEMLVQMSLALANEEANDGVMREIVELRANADAIARESLDPEARIAAGVQDLRALPAGSPLSTALTLATETVLAGLGFARTVVFVRRGANMFEAQRGFGPQVEDNLERLAFSAAFQPDVFHLAIANSVGIFIENARDPKMLARLPAWYRARLDDARAFVLLPVAHPGEPPVALLYGDWLLSQEPRRILQKEMSALNELAHELARFFSASPVKA
;
A
#
# COMPACT_ATOMS: atom_id res chain seq x y z
N MET A 1 -11.99 17.44 18.17
CA MET A 1 -11.30 18.27 17.15
C MET A 1 -10.44 17.41 16.22
N VAL A 2 -9.70 16.42 16.74
CA VAL A 2 -8.86 15.48 15.93
C VAL A 2 -9.66 14.65 14.92
N LYS A 3 -10.74 13.98 15.35
CA LYS A 3 -11.62 13.15 14.49
C LYS A 3 -12.17 13.89 13.26
N ALA A 4 -12.69 15.10 13.43
CA ALA A 4 -13.26 15.87 12.33
C ALA A 4 -12.22 16.22 11.25
N VAL A 5 -11.01 16.64 11.67
CA VAL A 5 -9.92 16.99 10.75
C VAL A 5 -9.45 15.75 9.97
N LEU A 6 -9.37 14.60 10.62
CA LEU A 6 -9.01 13.34 9.97
C LEU A 6 -10.04 12.92 8.92
N LEU A 7 -11.33 12.99 9.26
CA LEU A 7 -12.41 12.67 8.32
C LEU A 7 -12.44 13.65 7.15
N ASP A 8 -12.26 14.95 7.37
CA ASP A 8 -12.20 15.93 6.29
C ASP A 8 -11.04 15.64 5.33
N ARG A 9 -9.86 15.27 5.85
CA ARG A 9 -8.71 14.84 5.05
C ARG A 9 -9.04 13.57 4.24
N LEU A 10 -9.65 12.57 4.88
CA LEU A 10 -10.05 11.32 4.25
C LEU A 10 -10.99 11.59 3.06
N TRP A 11 -12.02 12.41 3.25
CA TRP A 11 -12.99 12.74 2.21
C TRP A 11 -12.38 13.57 1.08
N ALA A 12 -11.46 14.49 1.38
CA ALA A 12 -10.72 15.23 0.35
C ALA A 12 -9.91 14.26 -0.53
N ARG A 13 -9.13 13.35 0.08
CA ARG A 13 -8.35 12.34 -0.66
C ARG A 13 -9.22 11.37 -1.46
N MET A 14 -10.39 10.98 -0.93
CA MET A 14 -11.35 10.16 -1.67
C MET A 14 -11.91 10.89 -2.89
N ASN A 15 -12.26 12.18 -2.77
CA ASN A 15 -12.73 12.98 -3.90
C ASN A 15 -11.66 13.18 -4.98
N GLU A 16 -10.39 13.34 -4.58
CA GLU A 16 -9.26 13.51 -5.52
C GLU A 16 -8.90 12.21 -6.25
N ARG A 17 -8.87 11.07 -5.53
CA ARG A 17 -8.42 9.78 -6.08
C ARG A 17 -9.54 9.01 -6.78
N GLY A 18 -10.79 9.26 -6.40
CA GLY A 18 -11.99 8.56 -6.87
C GLY A 18 -12.47 7.48 -5.88
N ASP A 19 -13.61 6.87 -6.22
CA ASP A 19 -14.21 5.76 -5.45
C ASP A 19 -13.28 4.54 -5.32
N PHE A 20 -13.68 3.59 -4.46
CA PHE A 20 -12.97 2.33 -4.32
C PHE A 20 -12.79 1.64 -5.68
N PRO A 21 -11.63 1.02 -5.89
CA PRO A 21 -11.33 0.33 -7.13
C PRO A 21 -12.07 -1.03 -7.20
N ILE A 22 -12.39 -1.48 -8.43
CA ILE A 22 -13.04 -2.77 -8.68
C ILE A 22 -11.99 -3.87 -8.93
N LEU A 23 -12.21 -5.07 -8.38
CA LEU A 23 -11.34 -6.22 -8.65
C LEU A 23 -11.45 -6.64 -10.13
N SER A 24 -10.31 -6.95 -10.76
CA SER A 24 -10.23 -7.24 -12.20
C SER A 24 -11.05 -8.47 -12.62
N GLN A 25 -11.18 -9.46 -11.74
CA GLN A 25 -12.03 -10.64 -11.97
C GLN A 25 -13.52 -10.25 -11.92
N SER A 26 -13.91 -9.47 -10.92
CA SER A 26 -15.29 -8.96 -10.78
C SER A 26 -15.73 -8.12 -11.96
N LEU A 27 -14.84 -7.27 -12.50
CA LEU A 27 -15.11 -6.50 -13.72
C LEU A 27 -15.42 -7.41 -14.91
N ARG A 28 -14.60 -8.45 -15.16
CA ARG A 28 -14.80 -9.38 -16.28
C ARG A 28 -16.15 -10.11 -16.17
N THR A 29 -16.48 -10.59 -14.97
CA THR A 29 -17.76 -11.27 -14.73
C THR A 29 -18.94 -10.32 -14.89
N THR A 30 -18.80 -9.07 -14.45
CA THR A 30 -19.84 -8.04 -14.62
C THR A 30 -20.08 -7.69 -16.07
N VAL A 31 -19.02 -7.43 -16.83
CA VAL A 31 -19.12 -7.13 -18.27
C VAL A 31 -19.72 -8.32 -19.00
N ALA A 32 -19.30 -9.56 -18.72
CA ALA A 32 -19.87 -10.75 -19.32
C ALA A 32 -21.37 -10.91 -19.01
N ALA A 33 -21.77 -10.69 -17.75
CA ALA A 33 -23.18 -10.74 -17.33
C ALA A 33 -24.04 -9.66 -17.99
N MET A 34 -23.45 -8.51 -18.38
CA MET A 34 -24.13 -7.43 -19.08
C MET A 34 -24.20 -7.60 -20.59
N THR A 35 -23.34 -8.43 -21.19
CA THR A 35 -23.24 -8.56 -22.67
C THR A 35 -24.09 -9.70 -23.23
N ASN A 36 -24.61 -10.59 -22.37
CA ASN A 36 -25.55 -11.63 -22.79
C ASN A 36 -26.96 -11.03 -22.96
N ASP A 37 -27.59 -11.28 -24.10
CA ASP A 37 -28.92 -10.76 -24.48
C ASP A 37 -30.07 -11.18 -23.52
N ASP A 38 -29.85 -12.22 -22.71
CA ASP A 38 -30.71 -12.58 -21.58
C ASP A 38 -30.09 -12.07 -20.27
N TYR A 39 -30.48 -10.87 -19.84
CA TYR A 39 -30.09 -10.30 -18.55
C TYR A 39 -30.54 -11.19 -17.39
N ASP A 40 -29.66 -12.06 -16.88
CA ASP A 40 -29.94 -12.80 -15.65
C ASP A 40 -29.79 -11.87 -14.43
N PHE A 41 -30.94 -11.40 -13.94
CA PHE A 41 -31.04 -10.58 -12.73
C PHE A 41 -30.32 -11.22 -11.53
N THR A 42 -30.44 -12.54 -11.37
CA THR A 42 -29.84 -13.27 -10.25
C THR A 42 -28.32 -13.32 -10.39
N ALA A 43 -27.82 -13.50 -11.60
CA ALA A 43 -26.39 -13.43 -11.88
C ALA A 43 -25.84 -12.03 -11.56
N LEU A 44 -26.53 -10.95 -11.93
CA LEU A 44 -26.07 -9.59 -11.65
C LEU A 44 -26.05 -9.29 -10.14
N VAL A 45 -27.06 -9.71 -9.38
CA VAL A 45 -27.05 -9.61 -7.91
C VAL A 45 -25.82 -10.30 -7.34
N LYS A 46 -25.56 -11.54 -7.78
CA LYS A 46 -24.40 -12.33 -7.32
C LYS A 46 -23.10 -11.62 -7.62
N VAL A 47 -22.95 -11.07 -8.83
CA VAL A 47 -21.76 -10.33 -9.27
C VAL A 47 -21.55 -9.05 -8.45
N VAL A 48 -22.59 -8.26 -8.24
CA VAL A 48 -22.51 -7.04 -7.43
C VAL A 48 -22.05 -7.38 -6.02
N LEU A 49 -22.67 -8.38 -5.37
CA LEU A 49 -22.29 -8.84 -4.03
C LEU A 49 -20.91 -9.52 -3.96
N SER A 50 -20.33 -9.88 -5.11
CA SER A 50 -18.98 -10.41 -5.24
C SER A 50 -17.93 -9.32 -5.47
N ASP A 51 -18.29 -8.04 -5.34
CA ASP A 51 -17.35 -6.93 -5.31
C ASP A 51 -17.77 -5.85 -4.31
N PHE A 52 -16.84 -5.45 -3.45
CA PHE A 52 -17.08 -4.45 -2.42
C PHE A 52 -17.41 -3.08 -3.02
N ALA A 53 -16.61 -2.59 -3.98
CA ALA A 53 -16.76 -1.26 -4.54
C ALA A 53 -18.10 -1.13 -5.29
N LEU A 54 -18.48 -2.17 -6.02
CA LEU A 54 -19.75 -2.20 -6.73
C LEU A 54 -20.94 -2.28 -5.75
N THR A 55 -20.90 -3.16 -4.74
CA THR A 55 -21.93 -3.24 -3.69
C THR A 55 -22.13 -1.89 -3.00
N GLN A 56 -21.02 -1.27 -2.58
CA GLN A 56 -21.00 0.03 -1.91
C GLN A 56 -21.64 1.11 -2.80
N LYS A 57 -21.24 1.18 -4.07
CA LYS A 57 -21.70 2.23 -5.00
C LYS A 57 -23.17 2.05 -5.38
N VAL A 58 -23.63 0.83 -5.59
CA VAL A 58 -25.03 0.49 -5.87
C VAL A 58 -25.91 0.91 -4.70
N LEU A 59 -25.55 0.53 -3.46
CA LEU A 59 -26.32 0.92 -2.27
C LEU A 59 -26.29 2.42 -2.01
N ARG A 60 -25.15 3.08 -2.21
CA ARG A 60 -25.02 4.54 -2.07
C ARG A 60 -25.88 5.28 -3.08
N LEU A 61 -25.94 4.81 -4.33
CA LEU A 61 -26.78 5.42 -5.36
C LEU A 61 -28.27 5.21 -5.05
N ALA A 62 -28.66 3.99 -4.70
CA ALA A 62 -30.04 3.62 -4.37
C ALA A 62 -30.59 4.39 -3.16
N ASN A 63 -29.73 4.72 -2.18
CA ASN A 63 -30.11 5.52 -1.02
C ASN A 63 -29.80 7.03 -1.17
N SER A 64 -29.43 7.48 -2.37
CA SER A 64 -29.20 8.91 -2.62
C SER A 64 -30.52 9.71 -2.60
N ALA A 65 -30.41 11.03 -2.41
CA ALA A 65 -31.58 11.91 -2.35
C ALA A 65 -32.51 11.79 -3.57
N MET A 66 -31.93 11.52 -4.75
CA MET A 66 -32.67 11.36 -6.00
C MET A 66 -33.61 10.13 -5.98
N TYR A 67 -33.19 9.04 -5.34
CA TYR A 67 -33.93 7.77 -5.34
C TYR A 67 -34.76 7.55 -4.06
N MET A 68 -34.71 8.49 -3.12
CA MET A 68 -35.45 8.43 -1.85
C MET A 68 -36.96 8.24 -2.04
N ALA A 69 -37.55 8.80 -3.11
CA ALA A 69 -38.96 8.68 -3.43
C ALA A 69 -39.42 7.27 -3.83
N PHE A 70 -38.49 6.36 -4.16
CA PHE A 70 -38.78 5.01 -4.65
C PHE A 70 -38.71 3.93 -3.55
N GLY A 71 -38.75 4.34 -2.28
CA GLY A 71 -38.91 3.44 -1.15
C GLY A 71 -37.99 3.76 0.03
N GLY A 72 -36.86 4.43 -0.20
CA GLY A 72 -35.85 4.70 0.82
C GLY A 72 -35.37 3.44 1.56
N ASN A 73 -34.41 3.59 2.48
CA ASN A 73 -33.97 2.51 3.37
C ASN A 73 -33.64 1.18 2.66
N ILE A 74 -32.95 1.25 1.52
CA ILE A 74 -32.62 0.09 0.70
C ILE A 74 -31.42 -0.63 1.31
N THR A 75 -31.66 -1.83 1.85
CA THR A 75 -30.69 -2.66 2.56
C THR A 75 -30.06 -3.76 1.70
N THR A 76 -30.66 -4.09 0.55
CA THR A 76 -30.24 -5.17 -0.34
C THR A 76 -29.91 -4.67 -1.75
N VAL A 77 -28.93 -5.29 -2.39
CA VAL A 77 -28.56 -5.13 -3.80
C VAL A 77 -29.73 -5.52 -4.72
N THR A 78 -30.43 -6.63 -4.44
CA THR A 78 -31.65 -7.04 -5.14
C THR A 78 -32.67 -5.91 -5.21
N ARG A 79 -32.95 -5.26 -4.06
CA ARG A 79 -33.89 -4.13 -4.02
C ARG A 79 -33.31 -2.90 -4.70
N ALA A 80 -32.01 -2.64 -4.56
CA ALA A 80 -31.33 -1.55 -5.25
C ALA A 80 -31.44 -1.68 -6.78
N LEU A 81 -31.20 -2.86 -7.32
CA LEU A 81 -31.34 -3.17 -8.75
C LEU A 81 -32.78 -2.96 -9.24
N MET A 82 -33.79 -3.33 -8.45
CA MET A 82 -35.19 -3.07 -8.80
C MET A 82 -35.53 -1.58 -8.87
N VAL A 83 -34.89 -0.74 -8.06
CA VAL A 83 -35.13 0.71 -8.01
C VAL A 83 -34.32 1.46 -9.05
N LEU A 84 -33.06 1.07 -9.24
CA LEU A 84 -32.12 1.74 -10.15
C LEU A 84 -32.30 1.28 -11.61
N GLY A 85 -32.75 0.04 -11.82
CA GLY A 85 -32.70 -0.64 -13.11
C GLY A 85 -31.34 -1.28 -13.39
N MET A 86 -31.33 -2.27 -14.27
CA MET A 86 -30.13 -3.05 -14.64
C MET A 86 -29.09 -2.18 -15.36
N ASP A 87 -29.53 -1.30 -16.26
CA ASP A 87 -28.66 -0.42 -17.06
C ASP A 87 -27.84 0.55 -16.19
N ALA A 88 -28.43 1.02 -15.09
CA ALA A 88 -27.75 1.92 -14.17
C ALA A 88 -26.50 1.26 -13.55
N VAL A 89 -26.57 -0.04 -13.23
CA VAL A 89 -25.41 -0.79 -12.71
C VAL A 89 -24.31 -0.91 -13.76
N GLY A 90 -24.67 -1.09 -15.02
CA GLY A 90 -23.71 -1.09 -16.11
C GLY A 90 -22.92 0.20 -16.24
N HIS A 91 -23.61 1.34 -16.15
CA HIS A 91 -22.96 2.65 -16.13
C HIS A 91 -22.10 2.86 -14.88
N LEU A 92 -22.52 2.33 -13.72
CA LEU A 92 -21.71 2.40 -12.50
C LEU A 92 -20.38 1.69 -12.64
N VAL A 93 -20.36 0.53 -13.33
CA VAL A 93 -19.18 -0.32 -13.54
C VAL A 93 -18.18 0.35 -14.49
N VAL A 94 -18.64 0.94 -15.59
CA VAL A 94 -17.77 1.66 -16.55
C VAL A 94 -17.01 2.81 -15.88
N GLY A 95 -17.61 3.46 -14.88
CA GLY A 95 -16.99 4.55 -14.12
C GLY A 95 -16.05 4.10 -12.98
N LEU A 96 -15.86 2.80 -12.74
CA LEU A 96 -14.97 2.29 -11.69
C LEU A 96 -13.55 2.10 -12.23
N LYS A 97 -12.54 2.55 -11.48
CA LYS A 97 -11.13 2.29 -11.78
C LYS A 97 -10.79 0.85 -11.42
N ILE A 98 -10.06 0.15 -12.29
CA ILE A 98 -9.58 -1.20 -12.01
C ILE A 98 -8.46 -1.12 -10.97
N VAL A 99 -8.47 -2.01 -9.96
CA VAL A 99 -7.41 -2.10 -8.94
C VAL A 99 -6.02 -2.33 -9.57
N ASP A 100 -5.97 -2.78 -10.82
CA ASP A 100 -4.71 -2.99 -11.51
C ASP A 100 -4.00 -1.70 -11.98
N HIS A 101 -4.63 -0.51 -11.94
CA HIS A 101 -4.04 0.74 -12.44
C HIS A 101 -3.57 1.75 -11.37
N PHE A 102 -3.34 1.32 -10.12
CA PHE A 102 -2.72 2.21 -9.12
C PHE A 102 -1.27 2.52 -9.48
N HIS A 103 -1.00 3.78 -9.86
CA HIS A 103 0.28 4.24 -10.41
C HIS A 103 1.37 4.61 -9.39
N HIS A 104 1.28 4.23 -8.10
CA HIS A 104 2.32 4.57 -7.11
C HIS A 104 2.62 3.41 -6.15
N SER A 105 3.90 3.03 -6.08
CA SER A 105 4.60 2.13 -5.13
C SER A 105 4.06 0.68 -4.96
N ALA A 106 4.82 -0.29 -5.47
CA ALA A 106 4.46 -1.72 -5.52
C ALA A 106 4.08 -2.40 -4.18
N PRO A 107 4.71 -2.14 -3.02
CA PRO A 107 4.32 -2.79 -1.75
C PRO A 107 2.95 -2.33 -1.25
N ARG A 108 2.63 -1.04 -1.40
CA ARG A 108 1.37 -0.44 -0.91
C ARG A 108 0.14 -0.95 -1.66
N ARG A 109 0.33 -1.35 -2.93
CA ARG A 109 -0.71 -1.98 -3.76
C ARG A 109 -1.11 -3.36 -3.26
N ILE A 110 -0.19 -4.09 -2.60
CA ILE A 110 -0.47 -5.44 -2.12
C ILE A 110 -1.30 -5.39 -0.85
N ASP A 111 -0.97 -4.51 0.09
CA ASP A 111 -1.73 -4.39 1.36
C ASP A 111 -3.20 -4.03 1.11
N ALA A 112 -3.45 -3.06 0.21
CA ALA A 112 -4.80 -2.66 -0.17
C ALA A 112 -5.58 -3.79 -0.87
N LYS A 113 -4.92 -4.53 -1.79
CA LYS A 113 -5.52 -5.71 -2.43
C LYS A 113 -5.78 -6.84 -1.44
N LEU A 114 -4.88 -7.03 -0.49
CA LEU A 114 -4.98 -8.07 0.53
C LEU A 114 -6.16 -7.79 1.46
N GLU A 115 -6.30 -6.55 1.95
CA GLU A 115 -7.42 -6.16 2.82
C GLU A 115 -8.77 -6.19 2.08
N LEU A 116 -8.79 -5.80 0.80
CA LEU A 116 -9.97 -5.93 -0.04
C LEU A 116 -10.39 -7.40 -0.21
N ASN A 117 -9.44 -8.29 -0.49
CA ASN A 117 -9.72 -9.72 -0.60
C ASN A 117 -10.17 -10.33 0.74
N ARG A 118 -9.58 -9.94 1.88
CA ARG A 118 -10.08 -10.36 3.21
C ARG A 118 -11.52 -9.93 3.44
N THR A 119 -11.85 -8.69 3.05
CA THR A 119 -13.24 -8.20 3.09
C THR A 119 -14.15 -9.06 2.23
N MET A 120 -13.74 -9.40 1.00
CA MET A 120 -14.53 -10.29 0.14
C MET A 120 -14.73 -11.67 0.74
N LEU A 121 -13.67 -12.26 1.34
CA LEU A 121 -13.77 -13.57 2.00
C LEU A 121 -14.77 -13.54 3.16
N SER A 122 -14.80 -12.47 3.97
CA SER A 122 -15.81 -12.33 5.02
C SER A 122 -17.24 -12.30 4.46
N GLY A 123 -17.45 -11.66 3.30
CA GLY A 123 -18.73 -11.71 2.59
C GLY A 123 -19.09 -13.12 2.09
N CYS A 124 -18.10 -13.90 1.63
CA CYS A 124 -18.30 -15.31 1.27
C CYS A 124 -18.71 -16.16 2.48
N VAL A 125 -18.09 -15.95 3.65
CA VAL A 125 -18.48 -16.61 4.91
C VAL A 125 -19.93 -16.28 5.26
N ALA A 126 -20.29 -15.00 5.30
CA ALA A 126 -21.67 -14.58 5.60
C ALA A 126 -22.70 -15.19 4.63
N ARG A 127 -22.34 -15.28 3.34
CA ARG A 127 -23.20 -15.87 2.30
C ARG A 127 -23.37 -17.37 2.52
N LYS A 128 -22.29 -18.09 2.84
CA LYS A 128 -22.34 -19.54 3.11
C LYS A 128 -23.26 -19.82 4.29
N LEU A 129 -23.12 -19.06 5.37
CA LEU A 129 -23.91 -19.20 6.59
C LEU A 129 -25.41 -18.92 6.39
N THR A 130 -25.76 -18.12 5.39
CA THR A 130 -27.15 -17.71 5.13
C THR A 130 -27.77 -18.41 3.92
N GLU A 131 -27.05 -19.28 3.23
CA GLU A 131 -27.48 -19.92 1.97
C GLU A 131 -28.79 -20.70 2.10
N ARG A 132 -29.07 -21.27 3.29
CA ARG A 132 -30.25 -22.10 3.57
C ARG A 132 -31.38 -21.31 4.26
N GLY A 133 -31.17 -20.03 4.52
CA GLY A 133 -32.07 -19.17 5.26
C GLY A 133 -32.97 -18.32 4.37
N ASP A 134 -33.51 -17.25 4.95
CA ASP A 134 -34.24 -16.24 4.21
C ASP A 134 -33.30 -15.45 3.28
N LEU A 135 -33.66 -15.35 2.00
CA LEU A 135 -32.83 -14.72 0.97
C LEU A 135 -32.54 -13.26 1.28
N ARG A 136 -33.53 -12.52 1.79
CA ARG A 136 -33.35 -11.10 2.11
C ARG A 136 -32.43 -10.94 3.32
N ALA A 137 -32.66 -11.70 4.39
CA ALA A 137 -31.81 -11.67 5.58
C ALA A 137 -30.37 -12.06 5.26
N GLY A 138 -30.17 -13.05 4.39
CA GLY A 138 -28.84 -13.45 3.93
C GLY A 138 -28.13 -12.36 3.13
N GLU A 139 -28.86 -11.69 2.24
CA GLU A 139 -28.29 -10.56 1.50
C GLU A 139 -27.95 -9.37 2.40
N GLU A 140 -28.82 -9.03 3.36
CA GLU A 140 -28.54 -8.02 4.39
C GLU A 140 -27.30 -8.39 5.22
N ALA A 141 -27.13 -9.66 5.58
CA ALA A 141 -25.94 -10.15 6.29
C ALA A 141 -24.65 -9.99 5.47
N VAL A 142 -24.67 -10.29 4.17
CA VAL A 142 -23.51 -10.09 3.29
C VAL A 142 -23.18 -8.59 3.17
N VAL A 143 -24.18 -7.75 2.94
CA VAL A 143 -23.99 -6.29 2.85
C VAL A 143 -23.43 -5.72 4.15
N CYS A 144 -24.01 -6.07 5.30
CA CYS A 144 -23.52 -5.64 6.62
C CYS A 144 -22.07 -6.05 6.85
N THR A 145 -21.73 -7.30 6.50
CA THR A 145 -20.37 -7.83 6.64
C THR A 145 -19.38 -7.06 5.79
N LEU A 146 -19.71 -6.78 4.52
CA LEU A 146 -18.87 -5.95 3.65
C LEU A 146 -18.72 -4.52 4.18
N MET A 147 -19.83 -3.89 4.60
CA MET A 147 -19.82 -2.51 5.09
C MET A 147 -19.08 -2.37 6.43
N ARG A 148 -19.07 -3.38 7.30
CA ARG A 148 -18.30 -3.35 8.57
C ARG A 148 -16.82 -3.09 8.32
N GLN A 149 -16.27 -3.64 7.24
CA GLN A 149 -14.85 -3.50 6.90
C GLN A 149 -14.50 -2.13 6.28
N VAL A 150 -15.49 -1.29 5.98
CA VAL A 150 -15.27 -0.05 5.23
C VAL A 150 -14.36 0.94 5.94
N GLY A 151 -14.39 0.99 7.27
CA GLY A 151 -13.53 1.89 8.04
C GLY A 151 -12.06 1.59 7.81
N LYS A 152 -11.69 0.31 7.91
CA LYS A 152 -10.31 -0.15 7.64
C LYS A 152 -9.94 0.04 6.17
N LEU A 153 -10.83 -0.31 5.24
CA LEU A 153 -10.60 -0.07 3.81
C LEU A 153 -10.35 1.42 3.52
N LEU A 154 -11.10 2.33 4.13
CA LEU A 154 -10.88 3.78 3.96
C LEU A 154 -9.48 4.21 4.41
N VAL A 155 -9.01 3.67 5.54
CA VAL A 155 -7.65 3.95 6.03
C VAL A 155 -6.59 3.39 5.08
N VAL A 156 -6.71 2.12 4.68
CA VAL A 156 -5.74 1.46 3.81
C VAL A 156 -5.64 2.11 2.43
N PHE A 157 -6.76 2.56 1.84
CA PHE A 157 -6.78 3.12 0.48
C PHE A 157 -6.48 4.62 0.41
N TYR A 158 -6.84 5.39 1.45
CA TYR A 158 -6.79 6.85 1.39
C TYR A 158 -5.90 7.48 2.47
N LEU A 159 -5.54 6.76 3.53
CA LEU A 159 -4.64 7.22 4.60
C LEU A 159 -3.33 6.41 4.61
N GLU A 160 -2.65 6.30 3.46
CA GLU A 160 -1.43 5.47 3.31
C GLU A 160 -0.33 5.78 4.35
N PRO A 161 0.05 7.05 4.62
CA PRO A 161 1.08 7.34 5.61
C PRO A 161 0.70 6.87 7.01
N GLU A 162 -0.57 7.03 7.37
CA GLU A 162 -1.09 6.64 8.67
C GLU A 162 -1.22 5.10 8.78
N TRP A 163 -1.66 4.42 7.72
CA TRP A 163 -1.69 2.95 7.65
C TRP A 163 -0.30 2.32 7.82
N GLU A 164 0.72 2.91 7.20
CA GLU A 164 2.10 2.47 7.34
C GLU A 164 2.61 2.59 8.79
N GLN A 165 2.20 3.63 9.52
CA GLN A 165 2.53 3.76 10.94
C GLN A 165 1.83 2.70 11.79
N ILE A 166 0.53 2.47 11.56
CA ILE A 166 -0.23 1.39 12.23
C ILE A 166 0.46 0.04 12.01
N ARG A 167 0.91 -0.26 10.79
CA ARG A 167 1.61 -1.50 10.49
C ARG A 167 2.90 -1.66 11.29
N ARG A 168 3.71 -0.60 11.40
CA ARG A 168 4.96 -0.65 12.19
C ARG A 168 4.71 -0.88 13.66
N GLU A 169 3.65 -0.32 14.22
CA GLU A 169 3.27 -0.56 15.62
C GLU A 169 2.76 -2.01 15.82
N CYS A 170 2.06 -2.57 14.82
CA CYS A 170 1.66 -3.98 14.82
C CYS A 170 2.87 -4.93 14.73
N GLU A 171 3.87 -4.60 13.90
CA GLU A 171 5.14 -5.34 13.81
C GLU A 171 5.92 -5.35 15.15
N GLN A 172 5.69 -4.35 16.00
CA GLN A 172 6.25 -4.26 17.35
C GLN A 172 5.43 -5.00 18.41
N GLY A 173 4.32 -5.66 18.01
CA GLY A 173 3.48 -6.49 18.88
C GLY A 173 2.23 -5.80 19.42
N THR A 174 1.91 -4.59 18.97
CA THR A 174 0.66 -3.90 19.32
C THR A 174 -0.52 -4.51 18.55
N ASN A 175 -1.71 -4.57 19.15
CA ASN A 175 -2.91 -4.95 18.41
C ASN A 175 -3.26 -3.88 17.37
N GLU A 176 -3.81 -4.29 16.22
CA GLU A 176 -4.17 -3.42 15.11
C GLU A 176 -5.21 -2.36 15.50
N ASP A 177 -6.17 -2.71 16.36
CA ASP A 177 -7.18 -1.78 16.85
C ASP A 177 -6.59 -0.74 17.81
N ASP A 178 -5.64 -1.15 18.66
CA ASP A 178 -4.95 -0.24 19.59
C ASP A 178 -4.02 0.71 18.83
N ALA A 179 -3.24 0.18 17.88
CA ALA A 179 -2.40 0.98 16.99
C ALA A 179 -3.22 1.98 16.15
N CYS A 180 -4.43 1.61 15.74
CA CYS A 180 -5.36 2.50 15.06
C CYS A 180 -5.74 3.70 15.94
N ILE A 181 -6.05 3.46 17.21
CA ILE A 181 -6.37 4.51 18.19
C ILE A 181 -5.14 5.39 18.43
N ASP A 182 -3.95 4.81 18.60
CA ASP A 182 -2.72 5.54 18.89
C ASP A 182 -2.31 6.45 17.72
N VAL A 183 -2.47 5.99 16.47
CA VAL A 183 -2.09 6.75 15.27
C VAL A 183 -3.18 7.74 14.82
N LEU A 184 -4.45 7.30 14.78
CA LEU A 184 -5.56 8.07 14.20
C LEU A 184 -6.39 8.83 15.25
N GLY A 185 -6.32 8.41 16.52
CA GLY A 185 -7.18 8.91 17.61
C GLY A 185 -8.64 8.48 17.52
N VAL A 186 -8.96 7.51 16.65
CA VAL A 186 -10.29 6.96 16.40
C VAL A 186 -10.18 5.50 15.98
N THR A 187 -11.24 4.71 16.18
CA THR A 187 -11.28 3.31 15.74
C THR A 187 -11.68 3.17 14.27
N PHE A 188 -11.35 2.03 13.64
CA PHE A 188 -11.89 1.69 12.31
C PHE A 188 -13.42 1.67 12.31
N THR A 189 -14.02 1.14 13.37
CA THR A 189 -15.49 1.08 13.54
C THR A 189 -16.10 2.47 13.48
N GLU A 190 -15.52 3.46 14.15
CA GLU A 190 -16.00 4.84 14.11
C GLU A 190 -15.90 5.46 12.71
N ILE A 191 -14.77 5.28 12.02
CA ILE A 191 -14.60 5.74 10.63
C ILE A 191 -15.67 5.11 9.73
N GLY A 192 -15.92 3.81 9.91
CA GLY A 192 -16.93 3.08 9.15
C GLY A 192 -18.36 3.59 9.41
N GLN A 193 -18.71 3.87 10.65
CA GLN A 193 -20.02 4.42 11.02
C GLN A 193 -20.24 5.83 10.45
N ASP A 194 -19.21 6.67 10.46
CA ASP A 194 -19.27 8.01 9.85
C ASP A 194 -19.42 7.93 8.33
N ALA A 195 -18.71 6.99 7.69
CA ALA A 195 -18.86 6.71 6.26
C ALA A 195 -20.27 6.23 5.91
N ALA A 196 -20.81 5.28 6.68
CA ALA A 196 -22.16 4.76 6.50
C ALA A 196 -23.23 5.85 6.65
N THR A 197 -23.04 6.77 7.61
CA THR A 197 -23.91 7.94 7.81
C THR A 197 -23.84 8.88 6.62
N ARG A 198 -22.63 9.20 6.13
CA ARG A 198 -22.42 10.07 4.97
C ARG A 198 -23.02 9.50 3.69
N TRP A 199 -22.96 8.19 3.50
CA TRP A 199 -23.55 7.48 2.37
C TRP A 199 -25.05 7.19 2.53
N ARG A 200 -25.66 7.66 3.63
CA ARG A 200 -27.09 7.48 3.92
C ARG A 200 -27.51 6.02 3.94
N LEU A 201 -26.63 5.15 4.44
CA LEU A 201 -26.97 3.74 4.59
C LEU A 201 -28.11 3.60 5.63
N PRO A 202 -29.04 2.64 5.42
CA PRO A 202 -30.16 2.45 6.33
C PRO A 202 -29.70 2.08 7.75
N GLU A 203 -30.52 2.39 8.74
CA GLU A 203 -30.24 2.11 10.16
C GLU A 203 -29.92 0.64 10.40
N THR A 204 -30.65 -0.28 9.78
CA THR A 204 -30.40 -1.73 9.86
C THR A 204 -28.96 -2.11 9.47
N ILE A 205 -28.40 -1.50 8.42
CA ILE A 205 -27.02 -1.76 8.01
C ILE A 205 -26.04 -1.15 9.02
N ARG A 206 -26.28 0.09 9.43
CA ARG A 206 -25.43 0.80 10.39
C ARG A 206 -25.37 0.09 11.75
N GLU A 207 -26.50 -0.41 12.24
CA GLU A 207 -26.57 -1.19 13.48
C GLU A 207 -25.88 -2.55 13.33
N GLY A 208 -26.02 -3.21 12.18
CA GLY A 208 -25.36 -4.49 11.88
C GLY A 208 -23.83 -4.39 11.78
N MET A 209 -23.30 -3.23 11.43
CA MET A 209 -21.85 -2.97 11.41
C MET A 209 -21.21 -2.94 12.81
N GLY A 210 -22.00 -2.88 13.89
CA GLY A 210 -21.52 -2.79 15.27
C GLY A 210 -20.88 -4.08 15.80
N GLU A 211 -20.23 -3.99 16.95
CA GLU A 211 -19.72 -5.16 17.68
C GLU A 211 -20.86 -5.99 18.27
N TYR A 212 -20.66 -7.31 18.26
CA TYR A 212 -21.59 -8.24 18.85
C TYR A 212 -21.38 -8.30 20.37
N ASP A 213 -22.43 -8.02 21.12
CA ASP A 213 -22.49 -8.20 22.56
C ASP A 213 -23.63 -9.18 22.91
N PRO A 214 -23.31 -10.39 23.44
CA PRO A 214 -24.32 -11.34 23.89
C PRO A 214 -25.26 -10.80 24.98
N ALA A 215 -24.82 -9.80 25.76
CA ALA A 215 -25.58 -9.14 26.80
C ALA A 215 -26.26 -7.85 26.34
N GLY A 216 -26.13 -7.51 25.05
CA GLY A 216 -26.72 -6.31 24.47
C GLY A 216 -28.24 -6.27 24.60
N SER A 217 -28.82 -5.07 24.65
CA SER A 217 -30.26 -4.85 24.77
C SER A 217 -30.97 -4.64 23.43
N GLU A 218 -30.28 -4.85 22.31
CA GLU A 218 -30.80 -4.63 20.96
C GLU A 218 -31.87 -5.66 20.57
N SER A 219 -32.56 -5.38 19.46
CA SER A 219 -33.50 -6.34 18.89
C SER A 219 -32.80 -7.63 18.45
N ARG A 220 -33.54 -8.74 18.45
CA ARG A 220 -33.02 -10.04 18.00
C ARG A 220 -32.44 -10.00 16.58
N GLN A 221 -33.03 -9.20 15.69
CA GLN A 221 -32.55 -9.05 14.32
C GLN A 221 -31.19 -8.34 14.28
N VAL A 222 -31.02 -7.28 15.06
CA VAL A 222 -29.75 -6.54 15.15
C VAL A 222 -28.66 -7.39 15.79
N GLN A 223 -28.99 -8.13 16.87
CA GLN A 223 -28.05 -9.07 17.48
C GLN A 223 -27.62 -10.16 16.51
N TRP A 224 -28.55 -10.71 15.73
CA TRP A 224 -28.24 -11.71 14.71
C TRP A 224 -27.33 -11.14 13.61
N LEU A 225 -27.64 -9.93 13.10
CA LEU A 225 -26.80 -9.25 12.10
C LEU A 225 -25.39 -8.97 12.61
N ARG A 226 -25.25 -8.48 13.85
CA ARG A 226 -23.94 -8.27 14.46
C ARG A 226 -23.21 -9.60 14.66
N ALA A 227 -23.88 -10.64 15.15
CA ALA A 227 -23.28 -11.95 15.34
C ALA A 227 -22.73 -12.52 14.03
N ILE A 228 -23.52 -12.52 12.95
CA ILE A 228 -23.08 -13.08 11.67
C ILE A 228 -21.96 -12.26 11.05
N THR A 229 -22.03 -10.93 11.14
CA THR A 229 -21.01 -10.05 10.60
C THR A 229 -19.69 -10.16 11.38
N ASN A 230 -19.71 -10.19 12.71
CA ASN A 230 -18.49 -10.37 13.51
C ASN A 230 -17.90 -11.79 13.31
N TYR A 231 -18.72 -12.84 13.41
CA TYR A 231 -18.27 -14.22 13.13
C TYR A 231 -17.64 -14.35 11.74
N SER A 232 -18.27 -13.79 10.71
CA SER A 232 -17.76 -13.88 9.33
C SER A 232 -16.43 -13.15 9.15
N THR A 233 -16.27 -11.97 9.76
CA THR A 233 -15.00 -11.23 9.75
C THR A 233 -13.90 -11.99 10.49
N GLU A 234 -14.19 -12.55 11.67
CA GLU A 234 -13.22 -13.27 12.48
C GLU A 234 -12.80 -14.60 11.85
N VAL A 235 -13.75 -15.37 11.30
CA VAL A 235 -13.44 -16.58 10.53
C VAL A 235 -12.57 -16.26 9.32
N ALA A 236 -12.90 -15.22 8.54
CA ALA A 236 -12.07 -14.81 7.40
C ALA A 236 -10.66 -14.41 7.83
N ARG A 237 -10.49 -13.76 9.00
CA ARG A 237 -9.18 -13.45 9.59
C ARG A 237 -8.42 -14.73 9.96
N VAL A 238 -9.06 -15.69 10.62
CA VAL A 238 -8.44 -16.97 11.01
C VAL A 238 -8.02 -17.77 9.77
N LEU A 239 -8.90 -17.90 8.77
CA LEU A 239 -8.62 -18.58 7.51
C LEU A 239 -7.46 -17.96 6.75
N THR A 240 -7.32 -16.64 6.85
CA THR A 240 -6.24 -15.92 6.22
C THR A 240 -5.05 -15.71 7.15
N THR A 241 -4.98 -16.22 8.39
CA THR A 241 -3.79 -15.99 9.22
C THR A 241 -2.64 -16.90 8.78
N ALA A 242 -1.47 -16.32 8.51
CA ALA A 242 -0.30 -17.08 8.08
C ALA A 242 0.31 -17.86 9.25
N GLY A 243 0.86 -19.05 8.98
CA GLY A 243 1.63 -19.83 9.97
C GLY A 243 0.79 -20.65 10.96
N LEU A 244 -0.54 -20.61 10.89
CA LEU A 244 -1.40 -21.53 11.65
C LEU A 244 -1.40 -22.92 10.99
N THR A 245 -1.24 -23.97 11.81
CA THR A 245 -1.52 -25.34 11.39
C THR A 245 -3.02 -25.53 11.17
N ASP A 246 -3.38 -26.57 10.41
CA ASP A 246 -4.80 -26.87 10.16
C ASP A 246 -5.55 -27.18 11.48
N GLU A 247 -4.90 -27.87 12.41
CA GLU A 247 -5.43 -28.18 13.75
C GLU A 247 -5.73 -26.91 14.56
N THR A 248 -4.77 -25.98 14.67
CA THR A 248 -4.96 -24.73 15.41
C THR A 248 -5.99 -23.82 14.73
N ARG A 249 -6.07 -23.86 13.40
CA ARG A 249 -7.08 -23.11 12.65
C ARG A 249 -8.48 -23.62 12.97
N GLU A 250 -8.67 -24.94 12.98
CA GLU A 250 -9.95 -25.58 13.32
C GLU A 250 -10.34 -25.30 14.78
N GLU A 251 -9.39 -25.35 15.72
CA GLU A 251 -9.60 -25.01 17.14
C GLU A 251 -10.11 -23.56 17.29
N HIS A 252 -9.45 -22.58 16.66
CA HIS A 252 -9.91 -21.20 16.68
C HIS A 252 -11.31 -21.03 16.08
N ILE A 253 -11.61 -21.68 14.94
CA ILE A 253 -12.95 -21.61 14.33
C ILE A 253 -13.99 -22.26 15.24
N SER A 254 -13.64 -23.33 15.95
CA SER A 254 -14.50 -23.99 16.94
C SER A 254 -14.83 -23.05 18.10
N ASP A 255 -13.86 -22.34 18.66
CA ASP A 255 -14.10 -21.36 19.73
C ASP A 255 -15.06 -20.24 19.28
N LEU A 256 -14.85 -19.73 18.06
CA LEU A 256 -15.76 -18.76 17.45
C LEU A 256 -17.16 -19.35 17.27
N ALA A 257 -17.27 -20.58 16.77
CA ALA A 257 -18.55 -21.24 16.56
C ALA A 257 -19.34 -21.41 17.86
N HIS A 258 -18.66 -21.73 18.96
CA HIS A 258 -19.29 -21.80 20.29
C HIS A 258 -19.73 -20.43 20.80
N HIS A 259 -18.92 -19.38 20.59
CA HIS A 259 -19.24 -18.01 21.00
C HIS A 259 -20.49 -17.46 20.28
N TYR A 260 -20.57 -17.66 18.97
CA TYR A 260 -21.61 -17.07 18.12
C TYR A 260 -22.83 -17.98 17.87
N GLY A 261 -22.72 -19.30 18.09
CA GLY A 261 -23.73 -20.29 17.72
C GLY A 261 -25.13 -20.01 18.28
N ARG A 262 -25.22 -19.52 19.52
CA ARG A 262 -26.50 -19.16 20.14
C ARG A 262 -27.23 -18.04 19.40
N ALA A 263 -26.54 -16.96 19.04
CA ALA A 263 -27.15 -15.84 18.34
C ALA A 263 -27.51 -16.21 16.90
N LEU A 264 -26.64 -17.01 16.25
CA LEU A 264 -26.88 -17.51 14.89
C LEU A 264 -27.98 -18.57 14.82
N SER A 265 -28.39 -19.14 15.96
CA SER A 265 -29.35 -20.25 16.04
C SER A 265 -28.90 -21.48 15.24
N THR A 266 -27.59 -21.71 15.19
CA THR A 266 -26.94 -22.80 14.44
C THR A 266 -26.02 -23.56 15.37
N ASP A 267 -25.99 -24.88 15.22
CA ASP A 267 -25.10 -25.73 15.99
C ASP A 267 -23.60 -25.42 15.71
N PRO A 268 -22.74 -25.32 16.74
CA PRO A 268 -21.32 -25.01 16.54
C PRO A 268 -20.61 -25.97 15.58
N GLU A 269 -20.91 -27.27 15.61
CA GLU A 269 -20.25 -28.24 14.71
C GLU A 269 -20.61 -27.94 13.24
N MET A 270 -21.86 -27.57 12.98
CA MET A 270 -22.29 -27.15 11.64
C MET A 270 -21.58 -25.87 11.19
N LEU A 271 -21.39 -24.88 12.09
CA LEU A 271 -20.67 -23.64 11.77
C LEU A 271 -19.20 -23.90 11.40
N VAL A 272 -18.53 -24.80 12.13
CA VAL A 272 -17.17 -25.26 11.82
C VAL A 272 -17.15 -25.93 10.43
N GLN A 273 -18.05 -26.90 10.19
CA GLN A 273 -18.12 -27.60 8.92
C GLN A 273 -18.34 -26.65 7.73
N MET A 274 -19.24 -25.68 7.87
CA MET A 274 -19.51 -24.69 6.82
C MET A 274 -18.29 -23.80 6.54
N SER A 275 -17.57 -23.39 7.57
CA SER A 275 -16.37 -22.56 7.46
C SER A 275 -15.20 -23.30 6.79
N LEU A 276 -14.98 -24.57 7.16
CA LEU A 276 -13.96 -25.42 6.53
C LEU A 276 -14.33 -25.81 5.10
N ALA A 277 -15.60 -26.07 4.82
CA ALA A 277 -16.08 -26.34 3.46
C ALA A 277 -15.84 -25.13 2.55
N LEU A 278 -16.16 -23.91 3.02
CA LEU A 278 -15.87 -22.68 2.29
C LEU A 278 -14.36 -22.52 2.05
N ALA A 279 -13.53 -22.82 3.04
CA ALA A 279 -12.09 -22.74 2.89
C ALA A 279 -11.60 -23.65 1.73
N ASN A 280 -12.13 -24.87 1.62
CA ASN A 280 -11.79 -25.76 0.51
C ASN A 280 -12.31 -25.26 -0.84
N GLU A 281 -13.51 -24.67 -0.88
CA GLU A 281 -14.11 -24.08 -2.09
C GLU A 281 -13.28 -22.90 -2.62
N GLU A 282 -12.84 -22.01 -1.72
CA GLU A 282 -12.11 -20.78 -2.08
C GLU A 282 -10.60 -21.00 -2.31
N ALA A 283 -10.05 -22.17 -1.96
CA ALA A 283 -8.63 -22.49 -2.12
C ALA A 283 -8.20 -22.73 -3.58
N ASN A 284 -9.11 -23.16 -4.46
CA ASN A 284 -8.77 -23.55 -5.84
C ASN A 284 -8.78 -22.37 -6.82
N ASP A 285 -9.93 -21.71 -6.97
CA ASP A 285 -10.14 -20.60 -7.92
C ASP A 285 -10.82 -19.39 -7.26
N GLY A 286 -10.79 -19.33 -5.93
CA GLY A 286 -11.47 -18.32 -5.13
C GLY A 286 -10.55 -17.27 -4.51
N VAL A 287 -11.14 -16.47 -3.63
CA VAL A 287 -10.52 -15.32 -2.98
C VAL A 287 -9.31 -15.72 -2.14
N MET A 288 -9.31 -16.91 -1.54
CA MET A 288 -8.17 -17.36 -0.72
C MET A 288 -6.93 -17.65 -1.55
N ARG A 289 -7.07 -18.17 -2.77
CA ARG A 289 -5.93 -18.33 -3.67
C ARG A 289 -5.29 -16.99 -4.01
N GLU A 290 -6.11 -15.99 -4.35
CA GLU A 290 -5.60 -14.62 -4.61
C GLU A 290 -4.86 -14.06 -3.39
N ILE A 291 -5.36 -14.29 -2.17
CA ILE A 291 -4.69 -13.89 -0.93
C ILE A 291 -3.32 -14.55 -0.78
N VAL A 292 -3.22 -15.86 -1.07
CA VAL A 292 -1.94 -16.59 -1.02
C VAL A 292 -0.96 -16.06 -2.06
N GLU A 293 -1.40 -15.85 -3.30
CA GLU A 293 -0.58 -15.29 -4.38
C GLU A 293 -0.10 -13.87 -4.06
N LEU A 294 -1.00 -13.02 -3.55
CA LEU A 294 -0.66 -11.66 -3.13
C LEU A 294 0.37 -11.65 -2.00
N ARG A 295 0.28 -12.57 -1.05
CA ARG A 295 1.27 -12.70 0.02
C ARG A 295 2.61 -13.20 -0.46
N ALA A 296 2.63 -14.22 -1.33
CA ALA A 296 3.86 -14.69 -1.94
C ALA A 296 4.55 -13.56 -2.72
N ASN A 297 3.78 -12.73 -3.41
CA ASN A 297 4.28 -11.52 -4.07
C ASN A 297 4.76 -10.47 -3.06
N ALA A 298 4.04 -10.26 -1.96
CA ALA A 298 4.46 -9.35 -0.88
C ALA A 298 5.79 -9.79 -0.28
N ASP A 299 5.92 -11.09 0.03
CA ASP A 299 7.13 -11.69 0.58
C ASP A 299 8.29 -11.64 -0.43
N ALA A 300 8.01 -11.86 -1.72
CA ALA A 300 9.00 -11.70 -2.78
C ALA A 300 9.47 -10.25 -2.89
N ILE A 301 8.55 -9.28 -2.91
CA ILE A 301 8.87 -7.85 -2.90
C ILE A 301 9.58 -7.46 -1.61
N ALA A 302 9.19 -8.00 -0.45
CA ALA A 302 9.84 -7.73 0.82
C ALA A 302 11.28 -8.27 0.82
N ARG A 303 11.51 -9.48 0.29
CA ARG A 303 12.84 -10.07 0.10
C ARG A 303 13.69 -9.29 -0.92
N GLU A 304 13.11 -8.87 -2.04
CA GLU A 304 13.76 -7.99 -3.02
C GLU A 304 14.03 -6.61 -2.43
N SER A 305 13.15 -6.12 -1.56
CA SER A 305 13.36 -4.90 -0.81
C SER A 305 14.42 -5.09 0.30
N LEU A 306 14.74 -6.30 0.72
CA LEU A 306 15.82 -6.55 1.67
C LEU A 306 17.18 -6.75 0.97
N ASP A 307 17.22 -6.97 -0.35
CA ASP A 307 18.46 -7.07 -1.12
C ASP A 307 18.87 -5.70 -1.72
N PRO A 308 19.89 -5.04 -1.14
CA PRO A 308 20.37 -3.75 -1.59
C PRO A 308 20.94 -3.80 -3.02
N GLU A 309 21.52 -4.93 -3.42
CA GLU A 309 22.05 -5.15 -4.77
C GLU A 309 20.91 -5.13 -5.80
N ALA A 310 19.83 -5.87 -5.53
CA ALA A 310 18.65 -5.91 -6.39
C ALA A 310 17.97 -4.54 -6.53
N ARG A 311 17.87 -3.76 -5.44
CA ARG A 311 17.33 -2.39 -5.49
C ARG A 311 18.14 -1.47 -6.39
N ILE A 312 19.47 -1.51 -6.26
CA ILE A 312 20.35 -0.71 -7.12
C ILE A 312 20.22 -1.18 -8.57
N ALA A 313 20.21 -2.49 -8.81
CA ALA A 313 20.03 -3.07 -10.14
C ALA A 313 18.70 -2.67 -10.78
N ALA A 314 17.60 -2.60 -10.02
CA ALA A 314 16.32 -2.10 -10.51
C ALA A 314 16.40 -0.64 -10.96
N GLY A 315 17.01 0.24 -10.15
CA GLY A 315 17.20 1.64 -10.54
C GLY A 315 18.17 1.83 -11.71
N VAL A 316 19.14 0.93 -11.89
CA VAL A 316 19.96 0.86 -13.12
C VAL A 316 19.09 0.55 -14.33
N GLN A 317 18.14 -0.39 -14.22
CA GLN A 317 17.20 -0.70 -15.31
C GLN A 317 16.26 0.47 -15.60
N ASP A 318 15.77 1.17 -14.58
CA ASP A 318 14.95 2.38 -14.75
C ASP A 318 15.70 3.49 -15.50
N LEU A 319 16.98 3.72 -15.16
CA LEU A 319 17.84 4.64 -15.91
C LEU A 319 18.06 4.17 -17.36
N ARG A 320 18.25 2.87 -17.60
CA ARG A 320 18.42 2.32 -18.95
C ARG A 320 17.16 2.45 -19.80
N ALA A 321 15.98 2.38 -19.18
CA ALA A 321 14.69 2.49 -19.84
C ALA A 321 14.37 3.93 -20.27
N LEU A 322 15.02 4.94 -19.69
CA LEU A 322 14.84 6.33 -20.10
C LEU A 322 15.35 6.56 -21.54
N PRO A 323 14.55 7.20 -22.42
CA PRO A 323 15.01 7.59 -23.75
C PRO A 323 16.25 8.49 -23.69
N ALA A 324 17.14 8.39 -24.68
CA ALA A 324 18.38 9.17 -24.75
C ALA A 324 18.18 10.71 -24.78
N GLY A 325 16.98 11.18 -25.14
CA GLY A 325 16.59 12.60 -25.11
C GLY A 325 15.94 13.05 -23.79
N SER A 326 15.91 12.21 -22.76
CA SER A 326 15.28 12.55 -21.48
C SER A 326 16.02 13.70 -20.80
N PRO A 327 15.31 14.62 -20.12
CA PRO A 327 15.95 15.71 -19.38
C PRO A 327 16.94 15.17 -18.34
N LEU A 328 18.14 15.75 -18.29
CA LEU A 328 19.17 15.39 -17.30
C LEU A 328 18.63 15.45 -15.87
N SER A 329 17.75 16.41 -15.56
CA SER A 329 17.11 16.51 -14.25
C SER A 329 16.36 15.25 -13.84
N THR A 330 15.69 14.56 -14.77
CA THR A 330 14.94 13.32 -14.50
C THR A 330 15.89 12.17 -14.19
N ALA A 331 16.95 12.02 -14.98
CA ALA A 331 17.98 11.01 -14.76
C ALA A 331 18.72 11.24 -13.43
N LEU A 332 19.04 12.49 -13.10
CA LEU A 332 19.65 12.85 -11.82
C LEU A 332 18.72 12.46 -10.65
N THR A 333 17.43 12.80 -10.72
CA THR A 333 16.44 12.43 -9.68
C THR A 333 16.42 10.92 -9.49
N LEU A 334 16.20 10.13 -10.54
CA LEU A 334 16.15 8.66 -10.46
C LEU A 334 17.43 8.06 -9.87
N ALA A 335 18.60 8.54 -10.31
CA ALA A 335 19.86 8.07 -9.78
C ALA A 335 20.02 8.41 -8.29
N THR A 336 19.72 9.65 -7.89
CA THR A 336 19.83 10.07 -6.47
C THR A 336 18.84 9.35 -5.56
N GLU A 337 17.62 9.06 -6.03
CA GLU A 337 16.64 8.24 -5.31
C GLU A 337 17.07 6.78 -5.22
N THR A 338 17.62 6.21 -6.30
CA THR A 338 18.14 4.84 -6.33
C THR A 338 19.29 4.67 -5.34
N VAL A 339 20.23 5.62 -5.31
CA VAL A 339 21.33 5.62 -4.34
C VAL A 339 20.76 5.70 -2.93
N LEU A 340 19.84 6.65 -2.66
CA LEU A 340 19.24 6.87 -1.34
C LEU A 340 18.54 5.62 -0.80
N ALA A 341 17.65 5.03 -1.63
CA ALA A 341 16.85 3.87 -1.26
C ALA A 341 17.63 2.55 -1.30
N GLY A 342 18.65 2.45 -2.16
CA GLY A 342 19.40 1.21 -2.40
C GLY A 342 20.12 0.72 -1.16
N LEU A 343 20.86 1.62 -0.49
CA LEU A 343 21.66 1.28 0.70
C LEU A 343 21.11 1.88 2.01
N GLY A 344 19.95 2.54 1.95
CA GLY A 344 19.35 3.20 3.11
C GLY A 344 20.17 4.40 3.60
N PHE A 345 20.72 5.19 2.68
CA PHE A 345 21.41 6.42 3.04
C PHE A 345 20.44 7.40 3.70
N ALA A 346 20.94 8.19 4.64
CA ALA A 346 20.19 9.31 5.19
C ALA A 346 20.16 10.49 4.25
N ARG A 347 21.26 10.73 3.51
CA ARG A 347 21.37 11.81 2.53
C ARG A 347 22.00 11.34 1.24
N THR A 348 21.57 11.94 0.13
CA THR A 348 22.26 11.84 -1.16
C THR A 348 22.40 13.21 -1.80
N VAL A 349 23.51 13.44 -2.51
CA VAL A 349 23.77 14.68 -3.26
C VAL A 349 24.45 14.31 -4.56
N VAL A 350 24.06 14.95 -5.67
CA VAL A 350 24.79 14.87 -6.93
C VAL A 350 25.43 16.22 -7.24
N PHE A 351 26.75 16.21 -7.36
CA PHE A 351 27.55 17.35 -7.77
C PHE A 351 27.80 17.27 -9.28
N VAL A 352 27.38 18.26 -10.04
CA VAL A 352 27.58 18.32 -11.48
C VAL A 352 28.70 19.29 -11.80
N ARG A 353 29.60 18.89 -12.71
CA ARG A 353 30.70 19.73 -13.15
C ARG A 353 30.18 20.89 -14.01
N ARG A 354 30.51 22.11 -13.61
CA ARG A 354 30.21 23.36 -14.34
C ARG A 354 31.50 23.96 -14.87
N GLY A 355 31.70 23.86 -16.18
CA GLY A 355 32.93 24.30 -16.85
C GLY A 355 34.17 23.51 -16.40
N ALA A 356 35.35 24.09 -16.54
CA ALA A 356 36.60 23.40 -16.23
C ALA A 356 36.88 23.26 -14.72
N ASN A 357 36.29 24.11 -13.88
CA ASN A 357 36.88 24.42 -12.56
C ASN A 357 36.03 24.07 -11.34
N MET A 358 34.73 23.76 -11.46
CA MET A 358 33.85 23.61 -10.29
C MET A 358 32.89 22.42 -10.41
N PHE A 359 32.63 21.77 -9.29
CA PHE A 359 31.55 20.82 -9.05
C PHE A 359 30.54 21.47 -8.11
N GLU A 360 29.28 21.58 -8.55
CA GLU A 360 28.20 22.24 -7.81
C GLU A 360 27.07 21.24 -7.57
N ALA A 361 26.54 21.19 -6.34
CA ALA A 361 25.41 20.36 -6.03
C ALA A 361 24.18 20.80 -6.83
N GLN A 362 23.61 19.88 -7.59
CA GLN A 362 22.48 20.15 -8.48
C GLN A 362 21.17 19.53 -7.97
N ARG A 363 21.27 18.40 -7.28
CA ARG A 363 20.16 17.72 -6.60
C ARG A 363 20.66 17.01 -5.36
N GLY A 364 19.76 16.79 -4.41
CA GLY A 364 20.02 15.96 -3.26
C GLY A 364 18.77 15.79 -2.41
N PHE A 365 18.77 14.75 -1.59
CA PHE A 365 17.68 14.36 -0.71
C PHE A 365 18.21 14.11 0.69
N GLY A 366 17.35 14.28 1.69
CA GLY A 366 17.66 14.00 3.09
C GLY A 366 17.84 15.24 3.96
N PRO A 367 18.07 15.05 5.27
CA PRO A 367 18.09 16.14 6.25
C PRO A 367 19.09 17.25 5.86
N GLN A 368 18.63 18.51 5.90
CA GLN A 368 19.45 19.72 5.69
C GLN A 368 20.12 19.85 4.31
N VAL A 369 19.85 18.95 3.36
CA VAL A 369 20.43 19.00 2.01
C VAL A 369 19.75 20.07 1.17
N GLU A 370 18.43 20.10 1.12
CA GLU A 370 17.65 21.05 0.28
C GLU A 370 17.93 22.50 0.68
N ASP A 371 17.97 22.80 1.97
CA ASP A 371 18.25 24.15 2.51
C ASP A 371 19.69 24.64 2.26
N ASN A 372 20.62 23.72 1.97
CA ASN A 372 22.04 24.03 1.82
C ASN A 372 22.59 23.76 0.41
N LEU A 373 21.76 23.33 -0.53
CA LEU A 373 22.19 22.81 -1.83
C LEU A 373 23.10 23.79 -2.58
N GLU A 374 22.75 25.08 -2.64
CA GLU A 374 23.54 26.13 -3.32
C GLU A 374 24.93 26.36 -2.69
N ARG A 375 25.14 25.93 -1.45
CA ARG A 375 26.40 26.10 -0.71
C ARG A 375 27.29 24.87 -0.76
N LEU A 376 26.80 23.77 -1.34
CA LEU A 376 27.55 22.54 -1.52
C LEU A 376 28.24 22.56 -2.88
N ALA A 377 29.50 23.05 -2.89
CA ALA A 377 30.32 23.08 -4.08
C ALA A 377 31.80 22.92 -3.74
N PHE A 378 32.59 22.42 -4.70
CA PHE A 378 34.04 22.31 -4.56
C PHE A 378 34.76 22.49 -5.91
N SER A 379 36.01 22.92 -5.83
CA SER A 379 36.88 23.12 -7.00
C SER A 379 37.24 21.80 -7.66
N ALA A 380 37.38 21.78 -8.98
CA ALA A 380 37.93 20.63 -9.73
C ALA A 380 39.46 20.58 -9.66
N ALA A 381 40.13 21.68 -9.26
CA ALA A 381 41.58 21.70 -9.07
C ALA A 381 42.00 20.84 -7.87
N PHE A 382 42.90 19.90 -8.11
CA PHE A 382 43.28 18.87 -7.15
C PHE A 382 43.70 19.43 -5.78
N GLN A 383 43.10 18.87 -4.74
CA GLN A 383 43.51 19.00 -3.34
C GLN A 383 43.76 17.60 -2.75
N PRO A 384 44.62 17.46 -1.72
CA PRO A 384 44.97 16.15 -1.16
C PRO A 384 43.88 15.60 -0.21
N ASP A 385 42.64 15.54 -0.68
CA ASP A 385 41.44 15.04 0.00
C ASP A 385 40.73 13.92 -0.78
N VAL A 386 39.76 13.25 -0.14
CA VAL A 386 39.09 12.07 -0.72
C VAL A 386 38.12 12.38 -1.86
N PHE A 387 37.56 13.59 -1.93
CA PHE A 387 36.68 13.99 -3.04
C PHE A 387 37.51 14.11 -4.31
N HIS A 388 38.68 14.74 -4.21
CA HIS A 388 39.62 14.84 -5.31
C HIS A 388 40.23 13.49 -5.67
N LEU A 389 40.46 12.61 -4.70
CA LEU A 389 40.92 11.25 -4.96
C LEU A 389 39.89 10.44 -5.77
N ALA A 390 38.60 10.55 -5.44
CA ALA A 390 37.53 9.87 -6.17
C ALA A 390 37.44 10.34 -7.62
N ILE A 391 37.50 11.66 -7.87
CA ILE A 391 37.41 12.19 -9.23
C ILE A 391 38.70 11.99 -10.04
N ALA A 392 39.88 12.04 -9.42
CA ALA A 392 41.15 11.91 -10.14
C ALA A 392 41.40 10.49 -10.63
N ASN A 393 40.94 9.49 -9.88
CA ASN A 393 41.07 8.08 -10.25
C ASN A 393 39.82 7.52 -10.94
N SER A 394 38.70 8.27 -10.96
CA SER A 394 37.39 7.81 -11.45
C SER A 394 36.97 6.47 -10.83
N VAL A 395 37.17 6.31 -9.51
CA VAL A 395 36.82 5.09 -8.76
C VAL A 395 35.83 5.44 -7.63
N GLY A 396 34.81 4.60 -7.46
CA GLY A 396 33.90 4.66 -6.32
C GLY A 396 34.63 4.41 -5.01
N ILE A 397 34.49 5.31 -4.04
CA ILE A 397 35.16 5.23 -2.73
C ILE A 397 34.10 5.07 -1.65
N PHE A 398 34.29 4.10 -0.76
CA PHE A 398 33.54 3.96 0.49
C PHE A 398 34.43 4.32 1.68
N ILE A 399 33.91 5.19 2.54
CA ILE A 399 34.54 5.57 3.80
C ILE A 399 33.68 5.04 4.95
N GLU A 400 34.19 4.01 5.65
CA GLU A 400 33.50 3.33 6.76
C GLU A 400 33.41 4.21 8.02
N ASN A 401 34.36 5.12 8.22
CA ASN A 401 34.38 6.03 9.38
C ASN A 401 34.94 7.41 9.02
N ALA A 402 34.06 8.37 8.78
CA ALA A 402 34.39 9.76 8.50
C ALA A 402 34.96 10.51 9.72
N ARG A 403 34.79 9.97 10.93
CA ARG A 403 35.24 10.57 12.20
C ARG A 403 36.62 10.10 12.65
N ASP A 404 37.25 9.17 11.94
CA ASP A 404 38.65 8.81 12.21
C ASP A 404 39.53 10.08 12.07
N PRO A 405 40.39 10.41 13.06
CA PRO A 405 41.28 11.57 12.99
C PRO A 405 42.12 11.65 11.72
N LYS A 406 42.57 10.51 11.18
CA LYS A 406 43.31 10.45 9.90
C LYS A 406 42.43 10.83 8.73
N MET A 407 41.15 10.43 8.77
CA MET A 407 40.17 10.71 7.74
C MET A 407 39.71 12.16 7.78
N LEU A 408 39.49 12.73 8.97
CA LEU A 408 39.14 14.13 9.17
C LEU A 408 40.16 15.09 8.53
N ALA A 409 41.46 14.74 8.56
CA ALA A 409 42.53 15.50 7.90
C ALA A 409 42.47 15.43 6.36
N ARG A 410 41.74 14.47 5.80
CA ARG A 410 41.56 14.21 4.36
C ARG A 410 40.16 14.59 3.85
N LEU A 411 39.38 15.31 4.66
CA LEU A 411 38.05 15.82 4.29
C LEU A 411 38.11 17.33 3.98
N PRO A 412 37.40 17.78 2.92
CA PRO A 412 37.30 19.20 2.60
C PRO A 412 36.76 20.04 3.78
N ALA A 413 37.17 21.32 3.84
CA ALA A 413 36.71 22.22 4.90
C ALA A 413 35.18 22.45 4.85
N TRP A 414 34.61 22.59 3.65
CA TRP A 414 33.16 22.74 3.47
C TRP A 414 32.39 21.52 3.97
N TYR A 415 32.94 20.31 3.77
CA TYR A 415 32.32 19.06 4.20
C TYR A 415 32.25 19.01 5.73
N ARG A 416 33.38 19.30 6.39
CA ARG A 416 33.46 19.32 7.86
C ARG A 416 32.58 20.40 8.51
N ALA A 417 32.21 21.44 7.77
CA ALA A 417 31.35 22.50 8.28
C ALA A 417 29.84 22.21 8.11
N ARG A 418 29.47 21.26 7.24
CA ARG A 418 28.08 21.06 6.79
C ARG A 418 27.55 19.62 6.93
N LEU A 419 28.45 18.64 6.96
CA LEU A 419 28.17 17.21 6.99
C LEU A 419 29.00 16.56 8.11
N ASP A 420 29.08 17.22 9.27
CA ASP A 420 29.85 16.76 10.44
C ASP A 420 29.17 15.65 11.23
N ASP A 421 27.88 15.44 11.00
CA ASP A 421 27.04 14.36 11.50
C ASP A 421 27.11 13.07 10.65
N ALA A 422 27.85 13.07 9.53
CA ALA A 422 28.06 11.89 8.71
C ALA A 422 29.01 10.89 9.40
N ARG A 423 28.56 9.65 9.57
CA ARG A 423 29.33 8.50 10.10
C ARG A 423 30.17 7.84 9.03
N ALA A 424 29.55 7.48 7.92
CA ALA A 424 30.13 6.76 6.79
C ALA A 424 29.52 7.31 5.50
N PHE A 425 30.27 7.28 4.40
CA PHE A 425 29.76 7.80 3.12
C PHE A 425 30.40 7.13 1.91
N VAL A 426 29.74 7.30 0.77
CA VAL A 426 30.17 6.84 -0.54
C VAL A 426 30.32 8.01 -1.49
N LEU A 427 31.37 7.96 -2.30
CA LEU A 427 31.62 8.84 -3.43
C LEU A 427 31.60 8.00 -4.70
N LEU A 428 30.75 8.35 -5.66
CA LEU A 428 30.60 7.62 -6.93
C LEU A 428 30.83 8.61 -8.09
N PRO A 429 32.03 8.61 -8.71
CA PRO A 429 32.29 9.46 -9.86
C PRO A 429 31.47 8.98 -11.06
N VAL A 430 30.84 9.93 -11.74
CA VAL A 430 30.06 9.72 -12.96
C VAL A 430 30.91 10.19 -14.13
N ALA A 431 31.38 9.25 -14.94
CA ALA A 431 32.29 9.52 -16.05
C ALA A 431 31.94 8.66 -17.26
N HIS A 432 32.12 9.23 -18.46
CA HIS A 432 32.18 8.42 -19.68
C HIS A 432 33.46 7.58 -19.68
N PRO A 433 33.48 6.39 -20.32
CA PRO A 433 34.67 5.56 -20.42
C PRO A 433 35.89 6.31 -20.94
N GLY A 434 36.94 6.41 -20.12
CA GLY A 434 38.18 7.08 -20.48
C GLY A 434 38.15 8.62 -20.42
N GLU A 435 37.06 9.21 -19.96
CA GLU A 435 36.91 10.66 -19.77
C GLU A 435 36.98 11.04 -18.28
N PRO A 436 37.34 12.30 -17.95
CA PRO A 436 37.27 12.79 -16.58
C PRO A 436 35.81 12.84 -16.09
N PRO A 437 35.54 12.70 -14.78
CA PRO A 437 34.18 12.75 -14.25
C PRO A 437 33.46 14.06 -14.56
N VAL A 438 32.21 13.93 -14.99
CA VAL A 438 31.28 15.03 -15.28
C VAL A 438 30.32 15.29 -14.12
N ALA A 439 30.18 14.32 -13.21
CA ALA A 439 29.49 14.48 -11.95
C ALA A 439 30.10 13.58 -10.85
N LEU A 440 29.72 13.84 -9.61
CA LEU A 440 30.08 13.04 -8.44
C LEU A 440 28.82 12.84 -7.60
N LEU A 441 28.41 11.59 -7.42
CA LEU A 441 27.33 11.21 -6.51
C LEU A 441 27.91 11.00 -5.11
N TYR A 442 27.19 11.49 -4.11
CA TYR A 442 27.49 11.36 -2.70
C TYR A 442 26.29 10.73 -1.98
N GLY A 443 26.55 9.79 -1.07
CA GLY A 443 25.54 9.22 -0.19
C GLY A 443 26.13 8.92 1.18
N ASP A 444 25.40 9.17 2.27
CA ASP A 444 25.91 8.96 3.62
C ASP A 444 24.94 8.34 4.62
N TRP A 445 25.53 7.83 5.70
CA TRP A 445 24.82 7.44 6.91
C TRP A 445 25.18 8.38 8.05
N LEU A 446 24.20 8.73 8.87
CA LEU A 446 24.40 9.59 10.03
C LEU A 446 24.98 8.82 11.21
N LEU A 447 25.53 9.54 12.18
CA LEU A 447 25.99 9.00 13.47
C LEU A 447 24.89 8.25 14.23
N SER A 448 23.62 8.62 14.03
CA SER A 448 22.45 7.97 14.63
C SER A 448 22.10 6.61 14.01
N GLN A 449 22.71 6.23 12.88
CA GLN A 449 22.46 4.97 12.19
C GLN A 449 23.52 3.92 12.54
N GLU A 450 23.15 2.64 12.48
CA GLU A 450 24.06 1.52 12.73
C GLU A 450 25.23 1.47 11.73
N PRO A 451 26.42 1.00 12.15
CA PRO A 451 27.55 0.85 11.24
C PRO A 451 27.23 -0.20 10.18
N ARG A 452 27.28 0.22 8.92
CA ARG A 452 27.08 -0.64 7.75
C ARG A 452 28.36 -0.76 6.93
N ARG A 453 28.59 -1.95 6.40
CA ARG A 453 29.63 -2.20 5.37
C ARG A 453 28.97 -2.37 4.01
N ILE A 454 29.69 -1.95 2.97
CA ILE A 454 29.28 -2.18 1.58
C ILE A 454 29.97 -3.44 1.07
N LEU A 455 29.18 -4.39 0.59
CA LEU A 455 29.65 -5.60 -0.07
C LEU A 455 30.21 -5.25 -1.46
N GLN A 456 31.14 -6.08 -1.95
CA GLN A 456 31.75 -5.85 -3.26
C GLN A 456 30.71 -5.79 -4.40
N LYS A 457 29.64 -6.59 -4.31
CA LYS A 457 28.56 -6.60 -5.30
C LYS A 457 27.71 -5.34 -5.25
N GLU A 458 27.36 -4.85 -4.06
CA GLU A 458 26.65 -3.57 -3.87
C GLU A 458 27.46 -2.40 -4.47
N MET A 459 28.78 -2.37 -4.21
CA MET A 459 29.67 -1.36 -4.81
C MET A 459 29.74 -1.49 -6.34
N SER A 460 29.75 -2.72 -6.88
CA SER A 460 29.69 -2.96 -8.33
C SER A 460 28.40 -2.40 -8.93
N ALA A 461 27.26 -2.65 -8.31
CA ALA A 461 25.97 -2.14 -8.76
C ALA A 461 25.90 -0.60 -8.71
N LEU A 462 26.44 0.02 -7.66
CA LEU A 462 26.54 1.49 -7.57
C LEU A 462 27.41 2.10 -8.68
N ASN A 463 28.53 1.45 -9.02
CA ASN A 463 29.38 1.89 -10.12
C ASN A 463 28.67 1.75 -11.47
N GLU A 464 27.88 0.68 -11.66
CA GLU A 464 27.05 0.49 -12.86
C GLU A 464 25.98 1.60 -12.98
N LEU A 465 25.34 1.98 -11.87
CA LEU A 465 24.41 3.11 -11.83
C LEU A 465 25.08 4.43 -12.23
N ALA A 466 26.26 4.72 -11.68
CA ALA A 466 27.02 5.92 -12.04
C ALA A 466 27.43 5.92 -13.52
N HIS A 467 27.76 4.76 -14.07
CA HIS A 467 28.09 4.60 -15.49
C HIS A 467 26.87 4.84 -16.39
N GLU A 468 25.71 4.27 -16.08
CA GLU A 468 24.49 4.51 -16.86
C GLU A 468 24.04 5.96 -16.78
N LEU A 469 24.17 6.60 -15.62
CA LEU A 469 23.86 8.02 -15.45
C LEU A 469 24.74 8.92 -16.36
N ALA A 470 26.00 8.54 -16.61
CA ALA A 470 26.90 9.31 -17.47
C ALA A 470 26.33 9.53 -18.88
N ARG A 471 25.52 8.59 -19.39
CA ARG A 471 24.90 8.65 -20.73
C ARG A 471 24.00 9.87 -20.94
N PHE A 472 23.46 10.45 -19.86
CA PHE A 472 22.59 11.63 -19.92
C PHE A 472 23.37 12.95 -19.93
N PHE A 473 24.68 12.90 -19.73
CA PHE A 473 25.56 14.05 -19.91
C PHE A 473 26.04 14.09 -21.36
N SER A 474 25.90 15.23 -22.02
CA SER A 474 26.55 15.46 -23.31
C SER A 474 28.05 15.18 -23.18
N ALA A 475 28.62 14.36 -24.06
CA ALA A 475 30.06 14.09 -24.09
C ALA A 475 30.82 15.42 -24.03
N SER A 476 31.74 15.54 -23.08
CA SER A 476 32.36 16.82 -22.78
C SER A 476 33.14 17.31 -24.00
N PRO A 477 33.00 18.57 -24.46
CA PRO A 477 33.87 19.13 -25.47
C PRO A 477 35.22 19.47 -24.82
N VAL A 478 35.99 18.45 -24.45
CA VAL A 478 37.37 18.59 -23.95
C VAL A 478 38.28 17.82 -24.91
N LYS A 479 38.25 18.26 -26.17
CA LYS A 479 39.38 18.14 -27.09
C LYS A 479 39.74 19.55 -27.58
N ALA A 480 40.67 20.17 -26.87
CA ALA A 480 41.65 21.11 -27.38
C ALA A 480 42.80 21.17 -26.37
#